data_AF-A0A2A9PP22-F1
#
_entry.id   AF-A0A2A9PP22-F1
#
_cell.length_a   1.000
_cell.length_b   1.000
_cell.length_c   1.000
_cell.angle_alpha   90.00
_cell.angle_beta   90.00
_cell.angle_gamma   90.00
#
_symmetry.space_group_name_H-M   'P 1'
#
loop_
_entity.id
_entity.type
_entity.pdbx_description
1 polymer ?
#
loop_
_entity_poly.entity_id
_entity_poly.type
_entity_poly.pdbx_seq_one_letter_code
_entity_poly.pdbx_strand_id
1 'polypeptide(L)'
;MACLHQAQFCDASRRCGPLASFVDAAAGAATLFNSTPQVAMPENLVKPEGPTASRFVWFIVSIVQGASSLASSVSSLQSATLQSKQYLYGGVVLDVLRHQWKSDVAHWYASMLASIQETFVSTASKPTDPDLEQYLVRPKNPYAQEMCDNQFASFSLFGLYLTYLIGLFIIASSHAVEPILAILARRRRKNGHAAYTYLEWTANETLQLQRAAYQGIRSGTWTGFTKEVPKTKKGETLLHLTSLHTRTNGCGAEPASKATDGPQPPYSEHQRAPSCRGDVNSEPGEPIETESGLEISMTGSTATIRDEPTPRQ
;
A
#
# COMPACT_ATOMS: atom_id res chain seq x y z
N MET A 1 -14.67 -21.02 -20.11
CA MET A 1 -14.25 -21.56 -18.79
C MET A 1 -14.97 -20.73 -17.74
N ALA A 2 -15.81 -21.35 -16.91
CA ALA A 2 -16.58 -20.65 -15.88
C ALA A 2 -15.97 -20.98 -14.51
N CYS A 3 -15.75 -19.98 -13.67
CA CYS A 3 -15.45 -20.21 -12.26
C CYS A 3 -16.75 -20.67 -11.58
N LEU A 4 -16.71 -21.82 -10.91
CA LEU A 4 -17.84 -22.34 -10.15
C LEU A 4 -17.63 -21.97 -8.68
N HIS A 5 -18.41 -21.02 -8.19
CA HIS A 5 -18.39 -20.63 -6.79
C HIS A 5 -19.16 -21.65 -5.96
N GLN A 6 -18.47 -22.30 -5.02
CA GLN A 6 -19.07 -23.22 -4.07
C GLN A 6 -18.86 -22.70 -2.65
N ALA A 7 -19.91 -22.79 -1.84
CA ALA A 7 -19.87 -22.43 -0.45
C ALA A 7 -20.23 -23.64 0.41
N GLN A 8 -19.75 -23.64 1.65
CA GLN A 8 -20.12 -24.62 2.66
C GLN A 8 -20.21 -23.91 4.01
N PHE A 9 -21.31 -24.14 4.72
CA PHE A 9 -21.53 -23.60 6.06
C PHE A 9 -21.32 -24.70 7.09
N CYS A 10 -20.60 -24.37 8.16
CA CYS A 10 -20.24 -25.29 9.22
C CYS A 10 -20.60 -24.72 10.59
N ASP A 11 -21.09 -25.59 11.47
CA ASP A 11 -21.26 -25.31 12.89
C ASP A 11 -19.92 -25.38 13.64
N ALA A 12 -19.85 -24.83 14.86
CA ALA A 12 -18.67 -24.87 15.73
C ALA A 12 -18.20 -26.30 16.02
N SER A 13 -19.10 -27.28 16.01
CA SER A 13 -18.78 -28.72 16.11
C SER A 13 -18.20 -29.32 14.82
N ARG A 14 -17.83 -28.51 13.82
CA ARG A 14 -17.33 -28.93 12.49
C ARG A 14 -18.30 -29.78 11.68
N ARG A 15 -19.59 -29.71 11.98
CA ARG A 15 -20.64 -30.30 11.15
C ARG A 15 -20.95 -29.33 10.02
N CYS A 16 -20.77 -29.78 8.79
CA CYS A 16 -20.91 -28.93 7.61
C CYS A 16 -22.06 -29.38 6.73
N GLY A 17 -22.71 -28.42 6.07
CA GLY A 17 -23.70 -28.68 5.02
C GLY A 17 -23.05 -29.20 3.72
N PRO A 18 -23.84 -29.39 2.66
CA PRO A 18 -23.32 -29.76 1.35
C PRO A 18 -22.45 -28.65 0.76
N LEU A 19 -21.39 -29.02 0.03
CA LEU A 19 -20.63 -28.11 -0.80
C LEU A 19 -21.42 -27.86 -2.09
N ALA A 20 -22.07 -26.70 -2.20
CA ALA A 20 -22.99 -26.40 -3.29
C ALA A 20 -22.93 -24.91 -3.65
N SER A 21 -23.83 -24.45 -4.54
CA SER A 21 -24.02 -23.01 -4.78
C SER A 21 -24.37 -22.31 -3.46
N PHE A 22 -24.13 -21.00 -3.35
CA PHE A 22 -24.35 -20.27 -2.09
C PHE A 22 -25.77 -20.49 -1.52
N VAL A 23 -26.80 -20.43 -2.38
CA VAL A 23 -28.20 -20.61 -1.98
C VAL A 23 -28.48 -22.05 -1.55
N ASP A 24 -28.00 -23.03 -2.33
CA ASP A 24 -28.19 -24.45 -2.01
C ASP A 24 -27.42 -24.88 -0.76
N ALA A 25 -26.22 -24.34 -0.57
CA ALA A 25 -25.41 -24.58 0.61
C ALA A 25 -26.05 -23.98 1.86
N ALA A 26 -26.64 -22.78 1.77
CA ALA A 26 -27.36 -22.14 2.88
C ALA A 26 -28.64 -22.94 3.22
N ALA A 27 -29.42 -23.34 2.21
CA ALA A 27 -30.61 -24.16 2.39
C ALA A 27 -30.28 -25.54 2.98
N GLY A 28 -29.21 -26.17 2.48
CA GLY A 28 -28.73 -27.47 2.97
C GLY A 28 -28.14 -27.42 4.39
N ALA A 29 -27.61 -26.27 4.80
CA ALA A 29 -27.11 -26.05 6.15
C ALA A 29 -28.19 -25.59 7.15
N ALA A 30 -29.37 -25.17 6.69
CA ALA A 30 -30.42 -24.62 7.55
C ALA A 30 -30.79 -25.55 8.71
N THR A 31 -30.85 -26.87 8.46
CA THR A 31 -31.16 -27.89 9.47
C THR A 31 -30.11 -27.99 10.57
N LEU A 32 -28.84 -27.67 10.28
CA LEU A 32 -27.76 -27.65 11.27
C LEU A 32 -27.93 -26.51 12.29
N PHE A 33 -28.59 -25.43 11.89
CA PHE A 33 -28.80 -24.23 12.71
C PHE A 33 -30.23 -24.12 13.26
N ASN A 34 -30.97 -25.24 13.31
CA ASN A 34 -32.37 -25.30 13.72
C ASN A 34 -33.28 -24.33 12.93
N SER A 35 -32.98 -24.18 11.64
CA SER A 35 -33.63 -23.25 10.73
C SER A 35 -34.31 -24.01 9.58
N THR A 36 -35.25 -23.37 8.89
CA THR A 36 -35.95 -23.98 7.75
C THR A 36 -35.24 -23.71 6.43
N PRO A 37 -35.33 -24.58 5.41
CA PRO A 37 -34.66 -24.36 4.12
C PRO A 37 -35.08 -23.08 3.38
N GLN A 38 -36.22 -22.49 3.74
CA GLN A 38 -36.74 -21.24 3.16
C GLN A 38 -36.02 -19.98 3.67
N VAL A 39 -35.02 -20.13 4.53
CA VAL A 39 -34.30 -19.05 5.22
C VAL A 39 -33.30 -18.29 4.35
N ALA A 40 -33.02 -18.78 3.13
CA ALA A 40 -32.26 -18.01 2.13
C ALA A 40 -33.06 -16.84 1.53
N MET A 41 -34.28 -16.58 2.01
CA MET A 41 -35.15 -15.48 1.57
C MET A 41 -35.12 -14.31 2.56
N PRO A 42 -35.37 -13.06 2.09
CA PRO A 42 -35.36 -11.87 2.94
C PRO A 42 -36.27 -12.01 4.18
N GLU A 43 -35.85 -11.41 5.30
CA GLU A 43 -36.48 -11.50 6.64
C GLU A 43 -38.02 -11.33 6.65
N ASN A 44 -38.58 -10.66 5.66
CA ASN A 44 -40.02 -10.41 5.53
C ASN A 44 -40.85 -11.68 5.28
N LEU A 45 -40.25 -12.78 4.81
CA LEU A 45 -40.98 -14.02 4.49
C LEU A 45 -40.92 -15.10 5.57
N VAL A 46 -39.84 -15.17 6.37
CA VAL A 46 -39.66 -16.22 7.38
C VAL A 46 -39.11 -15.60 8.65
N LYS A 47 -39.90 -15.62 9.74
CA LYS A 47 -39.42 -15.26 11.07
C LYS A 47 -38.69 -16.46 11.67
N PRO A 48 -37.37 -16.39 11.90
CA PRO A 48 -36.67 -17.49 12.52
C PRO A 48 -37.09 -17.67 13.97
N GLU A 49 -37.34 -18.92 14.36
CA GLU A 49 -37.65 -19.27 15.74
C GLU A 49 -36.37 -19.71 16.47
N GLY A 50 -36.02 -18.99 17.53
CA GLY A 50 -34.89 -19.31 18.39
C GLY A 50 -33.58 -18.56 18.07
N PRO A 51 -32.61 -18.62 19.00
CA PRO A 51 -31.39 -17.81 18.94
C PRO A 51 -30.48 -18.21 17.78
N THR A 52 -30.23 -19.51 17.59
CA THR A 52 -29.31 -20.02 16.56
C THR A 52 -29.83 -19.76 15.15
N ALA A 53 -31.11 -20.02 14.92
CA ALA A 53 -31.75 -19.76 13.63
C ALA A 53 -31.67 -18.26 13.29
N SER A 54 -31.99 -17.38 14.25
CA SER A 54 -31.97 -15.93 14.06
C SER A 54 -30.58 -15.41 13.67
N ARG A 55 -29.53 -15.88 14.36
CA ARG A 55 -28.14 -15.51 14.06
C ARG A 55 -27.70 -16.03 12.69
N PHE A 56 -28.09 -17.25 12.33
CA PHE A 56 -27.78 -17.83 11.02
C PHE A 56 -28.46 -17.08 9.87
N VAL A 57 -29.75 -16.75 9.99
CA VAL A 57 -30.47 -15.95 8.97
C VAL A 57 -29.77 -14.62 8.76
N TRP A 58 -29.49 -13.92 9.86
CA TRP A 58 -28.83 -12.62 9.80
C TRP A 58 -27.46 -12.70 9.12
N PHE A 59 -26.66 -13.71 9.48
CA PHE A 59 -25.38 -13.97 8.85
C PHE A 59 -25.47 -14.17 7.32
N ILE A 60 -26.45 -14.96 6.86
CA ILE A 60 -26.67 -15.17 5.42
C ILE A 60 -27.09 -13.88 4.73
N VAL A 61 -28.02 -13.12 5.33
CA VAL A 61 -28.49 -11.83 4.79
C VAL A 61 -27.32 -10.84 4.66
N SER A 62 -26.45 -10.73 5.67
CA SER A 62 -25.26 -9.87 5.61
C SER A 62 -24.30 -10.26 4.49
N ILE A 63 -24.08 -11.57 4.24
CA ILE A 63 -23.23 -12.01 3.12
C ILE A 63 -23.86 -11.65 1.77
N VAL A 64 -25.16 -11.89 1.60
CA VAL A 64 -25.86 -11.57 0.35
C VAL A 64 -25.81 -10.07 0.08
N GLN A 65 -25.98 -9.25 1.11
CA GLN A 65 -25.89 -7.80 0.99
C GLN A 65 -24.48 -7.35 0.57
N GLY A 66 -23.42 -7.90 1.19
CA GLY A 66 -22.04 -7.60 0.81
C GLY A 66 -21.67 -8.10 -0.59
N ALA A 67 -22.15 -9.26 -1.01
CA ALA A 67 -21.89 -9.80 -2.35
C ALA A 67 -22.65 -9.04 -3.45
N SER A 68 -23.89 -8.62 -3.16
CA SER A 68 -24.71 -7.85 -4.10
C SER A 68 -24.18 -6.45 -4.36
N SER A 69 -23.42 -5.86 -3.42
CA SER A 69 -22.75 -4.57 -3.65
C SER A 69 -21.75 -4.68 -4.80
N LEU A 70 -20.95 -5.75 -4.86
CA LEU A 70 -20.04 -5.99 -5.98
C LEU A 70 -20.80 -6.20 -7.30
N ALA A 71 -21.85 -7.01 -7.30
CA ALA A 71 -22.66 -7.20 -8.50
C ALA A 71 -23.23 -5.87 -9.02
N SER A 72 -23.66 -5.01 -8.10
CA SER A 72 -24.12 -3.65 -8.39
C SER A 72 -22.98 -2.76 -8.92
N SER A 73 -21.79 -2.83 -8.32
CA SER A 73 -20.59 -2.13 -8.80
C SER A 73 -20.17 -2.59 -10.19
N VAL A 74 -20.15 -3.90 -10.46
CA VAL A 74 -19.84 -4.46 -11.78
C VAL A 74 -20.90 -4.02 -12.81
N SER A 75 -22.18 -4.02 -12.43
CA SER A 75 -23.26 -3.60 -13.33
C SER A 75 -23.20 -2.10 -13.66
N SER A 76 -22.77 -1.26 -12.72
CA SER A 76 -22.69 0.20 -12.88
C SER A 76 -21.40 0.66 -13.58
N LEU A 77 -20.25 0.07 -13.22
CA LEU A 77 -18.95 0.42 -13.78
C LEU A 77 -18.61 -0.36 -15.06
N GLN A 78 -19.30 -1.48 -15.33
CA GLN A 78 -19.12 -2.34 -16.50
C GLN A 78 -17.65 -2.64 -16.79
N SER A 79 -17.13 -2.21 -17.95
CA SER A 79 -15.74 -2.42 -18.36
C SER A 79 -14.72 -1.67 -17.50
N ALA A 80 -15.12 -0.66 -16.71
CA ALA A 80 -14.23 0.09 -15.85
C ALA A 80 -13.79 -0.69 -14.60
N THR A 81 -14.45 -1.80 -14.24
CA THR A 81 -14.00 -2.69 -13.15
C THR A 81 -12.89 -3.64 -13.55
N LEU A 82 -12.56 -3.71 -14.85
CA LEU A 82 -11.52 -4.57 -15.36
C LEU A 82 -10.16 -3.89 -15.26
N GLN A 83 -9.24 -4.51 -14.51
CA GLN A 83 -7.86 -4.06 -14.46
C GLN A 83 -7.21 -4.13 -15.85
N SER A 84 -7.65 -5.05 -16.71
CA SER A 84 -7.22 -5.12 -18.11
C SER A 84 -7.46 -3.85 -18.93
N LYS A 85 -8.42 -3.00 -18.55
CA LYS A 85 -8.73 -1.77 -19.29
C LYS A 85 -7.56 -0.78 -19.30
N GLN A 86 -6.71 -0.78 -18.27
CA GLN A 86 -5.53 0.09 -18.22
C GLN A 86 -4.48 -0.26 -19.30
N TYR A 87 -4.51 -1.49 -19.82
CA TYR A 87 -3.61 -1.97 -20.87
C TYR A 87 -4.20 -1.82 -22.28
N LEU A 88 -5.37 -1.21 -22.40
CA LEU A 88 -6.06 -1.02 -23.67
C LEU A 88 -5.64 0.34 -24.26
N TYR A 89 -4.65 0.31 -25.17
CA TYR A 89 -4.17 1.51 -25.86
C TYR A 89 -4.68 1.53 -27.30
N GLY A 90 -5.44 2.56 -27.66
CA GLY A 90 -5.96 2.72 -29.03
C GLY A 90 -6.90 1.61 -29.50
N GLY A 91 -7.57 0.90 -28.60
CA GLY A 91 -8.47 -0.22 -28.94
C GLY A 91 -7.75 -1.54 -29.22
N VAL A 92 -6.41 -1.57 -29.10
CA VAL A 92 -5.61 -2.78 -29.28
C VAL A 92 -5.23 -3.35 -27.93
N VAL A 93 -5.42 -4.66 -27.78
CA VAL A 93 -5.02 -5.42 -26.61
C VAL A 93 -3.70 -6.13 -26.94
N LEU A 94 -2.64 -5.89 -26.17
CA LEU A 94 -1.37 -6.57 -26.35
C LEU A 94 -1.49 -8.06 -25.95
N ASP A 95 -0.77 -8.96 -26.64
CA ASP A 95 -0.81 -10.44 -26.44
C ASP A 95 -0.45 -10.89 -25.00
N VAL A 96 0.08 -9.98 -24.19
CA VAL A 96 0.36 -10.17 -22.75
C VAL A 96 -0.90 -10.48 -21.92
N LEU A 97 -2.12 -10.26 -22.45
CA LEU A 97 -3.36 -10.45 -21.68
C LEU A 97 -3.90 -11.90 -21.56
N ARG A 98 -3.19 -12.94 -22.02
CA ARG A 98 -3.69 -14.34 -21.95
C ARG A 98 -4.10 -14.81 -20.55
N HIS A 99 -3.51 -14.25 -19.50
CA HIS A 99 -3.84 -14.58 -18.11
C HIS A 99 -4.47 -13.42 -17.33
N GLN A 100 -4.68 -12.26 -17.96
CA GLN A 100 -5.19 -11.08 -17.27
C GLN A 100 -6.61 -11.29 -16.75
N TRP A 101 -7.45 -12.04 -17.47
CA TRP A 101 -8.80 -12.39 -17.00
C TRP A 101 -8.78 -13.15 -15.67
N LYS A 102 -7.73 -13.96 -15.40
CA LYS A 102 -7.58 -14.66 -14.12
C LYS A 102 -7.32 -13.67 -12.99
N SER A 103 -6.46 -12.69 -13.24
CA SER A 103 -6.17 -11.60 -12.29
C SER A 103 -7.40 -10.74 -12.05
N ASP A 104 -8.13 -10.37 -13.11
CA ASP A 104 -9.35 -9.56 -13.01
C ASP A 104 -10.42 -10.30 -12.19
N VAL A 105 -10.62 -11.60 -12.41
CA VAL A 105 -11.56 -12.42 -11.61
C VAL A 105 -11.09 -12.58 -10.17
N ALA A 106 -9.80 -12.81 -9.93
CA ALA A 106 -9.25 -12.88 -8.58
C ALA A 106 -9.44 -11.55 -7.82
N HIS A 107 -9.26 -10.42 -8.51
CA HIS A 107 -9.48 -9.10 -7.97
C HIS A 107 -10.96 -8.85 -7.64
N TRP A 108 -11.88 -9.23 -8.53
CA TRP A 108 -13.32 -9.16 -8.25
C TRP A 108 -13.70 -10.00 -7.03
N TYR A 109 -13.18 -11.21 -6.93
CA TYR A 109 -13.44 -12.07 -5.77
C TYR A 109 -12.88 -11.48 -4.47
N ALA A 110 -11.66 -10.94 -4.49
CA ALA A 110 -11.07 -10.25 -3.35
C ALA A 110 -11.92 -9.03 -2.93
N SER A 111 -12.39 -8.24 -3.91
CA SER A 111 -13.30 -7.11 -3.65
C SER A 111 -14.62 -7.58 -3.06
N MET A 112 -15.19 -8.70 -3.54
CA MET A 112 -16.41 -9.29 -2.98
C MET A 112 -16.23 -9.61 -1.50
N LEU A 113 -15.13 -10.28 -1.17
CA LEU A 113 -14.82 -10.66 0.21
C LEU A 113 -14.61 -9.43 1.10
N ALA A 114 -13.94 -8.39 0.59
CA ALA A 114 -13.78 -7.13 1.31
C ALA A 114 -15.13 -6.45 1.57
N SER A 115 -16.03 -6.41 0.58
CA SER A 115 -17.39 -5.86 0.76
C SER A 115 -18.24 -6.67 1.74
N ILE A 116 -18.09 -8.00 1.77
CA ILE A 116 -18.72 -8.85 2.79
C ILE A 116 -18.18 -8.51 4.18
N GLN A 117 -16.85 -8.41 4.33
CA GLN A 117 -16.22 -8.04 5.61
C GLN A 117 -16.67 -6.65 6.08
N GLU A 118 -16.72 -5.67 5.17
CA GLU A 118 -17.21 -4.33 5.44
C GLU A 118 -18.68 -4.33 5.88
N THR A 119 -19.53 -5.19 5.29
CA THR A 119 -20.94 -5.29 5.69
C THR A 119 -21.08 -5.72 7.15
N PHE A 120 -20.26 -6.68 7.61
CA PHE A 120 -20.26 -7.07 9.02
C PHE A 120 -19.77 -5.93 9.93
N VAL A 121 -18.70 -5.23 9.54
CA VAL A 121 -18.14 -4.12 10.33
C VAL A 121 -19.12 -2.96 10.41
N SER A 122 -19.73 -2.56 9.30
CA SER A 122 -20.69 -1.46 9.21
C SER A 122 -22.03 -1.79 9.89
N THR A 123 -22.43 -3.05 9.93
CA THR A 123 -23.62 -3.50 10.67
C THR A 123 -23.40 -3.44 12.18
N ALA A 124 -22.19 -3.77 12.65
CA ALA A 124 -21.83 -3.70 14.06
C ALA A 124 -21.51 -2.26 14.51
N SER A 125 -20.97 -1.43 13.61
CA SER A 125 -20.55 -0.07 13.92
C SER A 125 -21.72 0.91 13.81
N LYS A 126 -21.81 1.87 14.74
CA LYS A 126 -22.72 3.00 14.55
C LYS A 126 -22.12 3.94 13.48
N PRO A 127 -22.88 4.35 12.44
CA PRO A 127 -22.39 5.33 11.48
C PRO A 127 -22.02 6.64 12.20
N THR A 128 -20.96 7.29 11.73
CA THR A 128 -20.50 8.58 12.28
C THR A 128 -21.51 9.70 11.99
N ASP A 129 -22.20 9.60 10.86
CA ASP A 129 -23.23 10.56 10.44
C ASP A 129 -24.62 10.06 10.86
N PRO A 130 -25.37 10.84 11.67
CA PRO A 130 -26.72 10.48 12.08
C PRO A 130 -27.70 10.37 10.90
N ASP A 131 -27.49 11.10 9.80
CA ASP A 131 -28.39 11.08 8.65
C ASP A 131 -28.35 9.73 7.89
N LEU A 132 -27.28 8.95 8.08
CA LEU A 132 -27.14 7.61 7.54
C LEU A 132 -27.87 6.54 8.38
N GLU A 133 -28.29 6.86 9.61
CA GLU A 133 -28.93 5.90 10.51
C GLU A 133 -30.28 5.39 9.94
N GLN A 134 -30.96 6.20 9.11
CA GLN A 134 -32.21 5.83 8.44
C GLN A 134 -32.03 4.78 7.32
N TYR A 135 -30.84 4.70 6.72
CA TYR A 135 -30.52 3.74 5.66
C TYR A 135 -29.95 2.44 6.22
N LEU A 136 -29.60 2.42 7.52
CA LEU A 136 -29.05 1.25 8.17
C LEU A 136 -30.17 0.27 8.53
N VAL A 137 -30.19 -0.89 7.87
CA VAL A 137 -31.11 -1.97 8.24
C VAL A 137 -30.56 -2.65 9.50
N ARG A 138 -31.07 -2.26 10.67
CA ARG A 138 -30.73 -2.94 11.92
C ARG A 138 -31.64 -4.14 12.16
N PRO A 139 -31.10 -5.24 12.71
CA PRO A 139 -31.92 -6.38 13.10
C PRO A 139 -32.90 -5.93 14.20
N LYS A 140 -34.18 -6.25 14.02
CA LYS A 140 -35.22 -6.02 15.06
C LYS A 140 -35.25 -7.13 16.11
N ASN A 141 -34.61 -8.25 15.82
CA ASN A 141 -34.59 -9.44 16.65
C ASN A 141 -33.51 -9.30 17.74
N PRO A 142 -33.83 -9.51 19.04
CA PRO A 142 -32.87 -9.37 20.13
C PRO A 142 -31.64 -10.28 19.97
N TYR A 143 -31.80 -11.48 19.40
CA TYR A 143 -30.70 -12.44 19.24
C TYR A 143 -29.68 -12.01 18.17
N ALA A 144 -30.14 -11.29 17.15
CA ALA A 144 -29.28 -10.73 16.11
C ALA A 144 -28.68 -9.38 16.55
N GLN A 145 -29.40 -8.61 17.38
CA GLN A 145 -28.85 -7.41 18.03
C GLN A 145 -27.68 -7.75 18.95
N GLU A 146 -27.73 -8.88 19.66
CA GLU A 146 -26.60 -9.35 20.47
C GLU A 146 -25.32 -9.56 19.64
N MET A 147 -25.43 -9.90 18.35
CA MET A 147 -24.26 -9.98 17.47
C MET A 147 -23.65 -8.60 17.20
N CYS A 148 -24.46 -7.55 17.14
CA CYS A 148 -24.01 -6.17 16.98
C CYS A 148 -23.51 -5.57 18.31
N ASP A 149 -24.15 -5.89 19.43
CA ASP A 149 -23.83 -5.34 20.75
C ASP A 149 -22.55 -5.94 21.35
N ASN A 150 -22.14 -7.12 20.88
CA ASN A 150 -20.81 -7.65 21.11
C ASN A 150 -19.76 -6.86 20.29
N GLN A 151 -19.72 -5.54 20.48
CA GLN A 151 -18.74 -4.59 19.95
C GLN A 151 -17.36 -4.76 20.60
N PHE A 152 -16.86 -5.99 20.68
CA PHE A 152 -15.44 -6.16 20.43
C PHE A 152 -15.27 -6.01 18.92
N ALA A 153 -15.37 -4.75 18.45
CA ALA A 153 -14.71 -4.32 17.25
C ALA A 153 -13.28 -4.80 17.41
N SER A 154 -13.02 -5.96 16.82
CA SER A 154 -11.72 -6.60 16.84
C SER A 154 -10.87 -5.83 15.84
N PHE A 155 -10.67 -4.53 16.08
CA PHE A 155 -9.35 -3.97 15.89
C PHE A 155 -8.48 -4.97 16.63
N SER A 156 -7.74 -5.75 15.85
CA SER A 156 -6.76 -6.67 16.38
C SER A 156 -5.84 -5.79 17.22
N LEU A 157 -6.12 -5.69 18.52
CA LEU A 157 -5.28 -4.96 19.47
C LEU A 157 -3.88 -5.54 19.35
N PHE A 158 -3.81 -6.85 19.10
CA PHE A 158 -2.62 -7.55 18.66
C PHE A 158 -1.95 -6.90 17.44
N GLY A 159 -2.66 -6.68 16.31
CA GLY A 159 -2.12 -6.00 15.13
C GLY A 159 -1.67 -4.56 15.39
N LEU A 160 -2.42 -3.80 16.20
CA LEU A 160 -2.05 -2.44 16.59
C LEU A 160 -0.79 -2.44 17.48
N TYR A 161 -0.72 -3.31 18.49
CA TYR A 161 0.45 -3.48 19.33
C TYR A 161 1.64 -3.97 18.53
N LEU A 162 1.45 -4.91 17.61
CA LEU A 162 2.52 -5.44 16.76
C LEU A 162 3.12 -4.34 15.89
N THR A 163 2.30 -3.58 15.19
CA THR A 163 2.78 -2.46 14.35
C THR A 163 3.43 -1.36 15.17
N TYR A 164 2.87 -1.02 16.33
CA TYR A 164 3.47 -0.03 17.24
C TYR A 164 4.81 -0.49 17.84
N LEU A 165 4.89 -1.75 18.29
CA LEU A 165 6.12 -2.31 18.87
C LEU A 165 7.22 -2.47 17.81
N ILE A 166 6.89 -2.95 16.61
CA ILE A 166 7.86 -3.07 15.51
C ILE A 166 8.33 -1.68 15.08
N GLY A 167 7.42 -0.72 14.90
CA GLY A 167 7.78 0.65 14.54
C GLY A 167 8.66 1.30 15.60
N LEU A 168 8.32 1.17 16.88
CA LEU A 168 9.13 1.67 17.98
C LEU A 168 10.50 0.99 18.04
N PHE A 169 10.57 -0.31 17.79
CA PHE A 169 11.84 -1.06 17.75
C PHE A 169 12.75 -0.60 16.60
N ILE A 170 12.20 -0.33 15.41
CA ILE A 170 12.96 0.22 14.28
C ILE A 170 13.52 1.61 14.63
N ILE A 171 12.69 2.49 15.19
CA ILE A 171 13.12 3.85 15.59
C ILE A 171 14.18 3.77 16.71
N ALA A 172 13.93 2.95 17.73
CA ALA A 172 14.86 2.77 18.85
C ALA A 172 16.18 2.16 18.39
N SER A 173 16.17 1.17 17.50
CA SER A 173 17.38 0.58 16.93
C SER A 173 18.15 1.60 16.09
N SER A 174 17.48 2.38 15.24
CA SER A 174 18.11 3.46 14.48
C SER A 174 18.84 4.47 15.37
N HIS A 175 18.23 4.88 16.48
CA HIS A 175 18.87 5.79 17.44
C HIS A 175 19.90 5.10 18.34
N ALA A 176 19.81 3.79 18.55
CA ALA A 176 20.76 3.04 19.36
C ALA A 176 22.03 2.64 18.59
N VAL A 177 21.99 2.55 17.27
CA VAL A 177 23.16 2.18 16.44
C VAL A 177 24.33 3.13 16.70
N GLU A 178 24.11 4.45 16.68
CA GLU A 178 25.17 5.45 16.94
C GLU A 178 25.85 5.29 18.31
N PRO A 179 25.13 5.30 19.45
CA PRO A 179 25.76 5.14 20.77
C PRO A 179 26.35 3.74 20.96
N ILE A 180 25.75 2.68 20.42
CA ILE A 180 26.30 1.33 20.49
C ILE A 180 27.63 1.26 19.74
N LEU A 181 27.70 1.80 18.51
CA LEU A 181 28.93 1.88 17.73
C LEU A 181 29.99 2.73 18.44
N ALA A 182 29.60 3.85 19.05
CA ALA A 182 30.52 4.68 19.83
C ALA A 182 31.08 3.93 21.06
N ILE A 183 30.24 3.17 21.78
CA ILE A 183 30.67 2.35 22.93
C ILE A 183 31.57 1.21 22.47
N LEU A 184 31.20 0.50 21.40
CA LEU A 184 32.00 -0.59 20.83
C LEU A 184 33.34 -0.09 20.30
N ALA A 185 33.38 1.06 19.64
CA ALA A 185 34.61 1.70 19.18
C ALA A 185 35.51 2.07 20.37
N ARG A 186 34.96 2.68 21.44
CA ARG A 186 35.72 2.97 22.67
C ARG A 186 36.28 1.71 23.33
N ARG A 187 35.50 0.62 23.38
CA ARG A 187 35.92 -0.64 23.97
C ARG A 187 37.00 -1.34 23.12
N ARG A 188 36.84 -1.38 21.80
CA ARG A 188 37.81 -1.99 20.88
C ARG A 188 39.07 -1.15 20.68
N ARG A 189 39.04 0.16 20.94
CA ARG A 189 40.25 1.01 20.96
C ARG A 189 41.28 0.52 21.98
N LYS A 190 40.84 -0.11 23.09
CA LYS A 190 41.74 -0.77 24.05
C LYS A 190 42.47 -1.98 23.47
N ASN A 191 41.95 -2.56 22.38
CA ASN A 191 42.49 -3.75 21.71
C ASN A 191 43.26 -3.42 20.41
N GLY A 192 43.53 -2.13 20.13
CA GLY A 192 44.50 -1.69 19.11
C GLY A 192 44.04 -1.68 17.64
N HIS A 193 43.02 -2.42 17.22
CA HIS A 193 42.69 -2.61 15.80
C HIS A 193 41.49 -1.82 15.23
N ALA A 194 40.53 -1.37 16.04
CA ALA A 194 39.24 -0.87 15.53
C ALA A 194 39.13 0.65 15.33
N ALA A 195 40.23 1.40 15.44
CA ALA A 195 40.18 2.87 15.38
C ALA A 195 39.95 3.40 13.95
N TYR A 196 40.41 2.69 12.92
CA TYR A 196 40.37 3.16 11.54
C TYR A 196 38.95 3.10 10.94
N THR A 197 38.25 1.96 11.06
CA THR A 197 36.90 1.77 10.50
C THR A 197 35.87 2.73 11.09
N TYR A 198 35.99 3.06 12.39
CA TYR A 198 35.12 4.05 13.01
C TYR A 198 35.40 5.46 12.48
N LEU A 199 36.67 5.82 12.29
CA LEU A 199 37.03 7.12 11.71
C LEU A 199 36.53 7.25 10.28
N GLU A 200 36.64 6.19 9.48
CA GLU A 200 36.11 6.13 8.11
C GLU A 200 34.59 6.31 8.10
N TRP A 201 33.86 5.60 8.97
CA TRP A 201 32.41 5.76 9.11
C TRP A 201 32.04 7.21 9.47
N THR A 202 32.69 7.78 10.50
CA THR A 202 32.39 9.16 10.92
C THR A 202 32.78 10.19 9.85
N ALA A 203 33.82 9.94 9.06
CA ALA A 203 34.22 10.83 7.97
C ALA A 203 33.21 10.85 6.81
N ASN A 204 32.44 9.77 6.66
CA ASN A 204 31.40 9.62 5.64
C ASN A 204 30.02 10.13 6.09
N GLU A 205 29.89 10.66 7.30
CA GLU A 205 28.65 11.30 7.74
C GLU A 205 28.36 12.56 6.92
N THR A 206 27.08 12.83 6.68
CA THR A 206 26.61 13.93 5.80
C THR A 206 27.16 15.29 6.22
N LEU A 207 27.23 15.57 7.53
CA LEU A 207 27.77 16.83 8.05
C LEU A 207 29.28 16.97 7.83
N GLN A 208 30.02 15.85 7.86
CA GLN A 208 31.46 15.84 7.59
C GLN A 208 31.75 15.98 6.09
N LEU A 209 30.93 15.39 5.23
CA LEU A 209 30.98 15.59 3.79
C LEU A 209 30.67 17.04 3.40
N GLN A 210 29.61 17.64 3.98
CA GLN A 210 29.30 19.05 3.77
C GLN A 210 30.47 19.94 4.21
N ARG A 211 31.04 19.69 5.39
CA ARG A 211 32.24 20.40 5.85
C ARG A 211 33.40 20.26 4.86
N ALA A 212 33.68 19.05 4.38
CA ALA A 212 34.76 18.82 3.40
C ALA A 212 34.52 19.61 2.11
N ALA A 213 33.29 19.70 1.62
CA ALA A 213 32.93 20.53 0.47
C ALA A 213 33.18 22.03 0.74
N TYR A 214 32.77 22.55 1.90
CA TYR A 214 33.01 23.94 2.29
C TYR A 214 34.51 24.26 2.45
N GLN A 215 35.30 23.30 2.95
CA GLN A 215 36.76 23.44 3.01
C GLN A 215 37.39 23.46 1.61
N GLY A 216 36.88 22.66 0.67
CA GLY A 216 37.31 22.67 -0.73
C GLY A 216 37.17 24.04 -1.39
N ILE A 217 36.11 24.79 -1.07
CA ILE A 217 35.89 26.16 -1.54
C ILE A 217 36.51 27.24 -0.63
N ARG A 218 37.33 26.84 0.37
CA ARG A 218 37.98 27.72 1.36
C ARG A 218 37.00 28.62 2.13
N SER A 219 35.79 28.12 2.44
CA SER A 219 34.77 28.86 3.17
C SER A 219 34.67 28.39 4.63
N GLY A 220 34.89 29.33 5.55
CA GLY A 220 34.74 29.14 7.00
C GLY A 220 35.96 28.52 7.70
N THR A 221 36.13 28.87 8.98
CA THR A 221 37.10 28.29 9.90
C THR A 221 36.43 27.20 10.72
N TRP A 222 36.73 25.95 10.41
CA TRP A 222 36.08 24.79 11.02
C TRP A 222 36.85 24.27 12.23
N THR A 223 36.14 23.90 13.28
CA THR A 223 36.70 23.28 14.49
C THR A 223 35.90 22.03 14.89
N GLY A 224 36.54 21.12 15.64
CA GLY A 224 35.88 19.90 16.13
C GLY A 224 35.87 18.73 15.14
N PHE A 225 36.96 18.53 14.39
CA PHE A 225 37.11 17.49 13.36
C PHE A 225 36.83 16.04 13.80
N THR A 226 36.86 15.78 15.10
CA THR A 226 36.64 14.44 15.67
C THR A 226 35.31 14.31 16.43
N LYS A 227 34.41 15.29 16.32
CA LYS A 227 33.07 15.29 16.96
C LYS A 227 31.99 15.26 15.89
N GLU A 228 30.85 14.62 16.19
CA GLU A 228 29.69 14.42 15.28
C GLU A 228 29.25 15.72 14.58
N VAL A 229 29.17 16.83 15.31
CA VAL A 229 28.73 18.11 14.75
C VAL A 229 29.90 19.09 14.60
N PRO A 230 30.40 19.32 13.37
CA PRO A 230 31.44 20.31 13.13
C PRO A 230 30.88 21.72 13.35
N LYS A 231 31.69 22.60 13.96
CA LYS A 231 31.26 23.97 14.29
C LYS A 231 32.17 24.99 13.62
N THR A 232 31.55 26.02 13.05
CA THR A 232 32.23 27.21 12.52
C THR A 232 32.46 28.23 13.63
N LYS A 233 33.37 29.18 13.40
CA LYS A 233 33.58 30.28 14.32
C LYS A 233 32.35 31.19 14.32
N LYS A 234 32.00 31.71 15.51
CA LYS A 234 30.82 32.58 15.67
C LYS A 234 30.96 33.82 14.80
N GLY A 235 29.94 34.09 13.97
CA GLY A 235 29.86 35.27 13.11
C GLY A 235 30.46 35.12 11.71
N GLU A 236 30.91 33.93 11.32
CA GLU A 236 31.36 33.68 9.94
C GLU A 236 30.17 33.38 9.02
N THR A 237 30.11 34.07 7.88
CA THR A 237 29.15 33.81 6.81
C THR A 237 29.71 32.76 5.85
N LEU A 238 28.96 31.66 5.67
CA LEU A 238 29.33 30.61 4.73
C LEU A 238 28.88 30.97 3.30
N LEU A 239 29.74 30.70 2.32
CA LEU A 239 29.45 30.94 0.90
C LEU A 239 28.47 29.90 0.37
N HIS A 240 27.43 30.31 -0.36
CA HIS A 240 26.45 29.37 -0.90
C HIS A 240 27.07 28.45 -1.97
N LEU A 241 27.10 27.13 -1.74
CA LEU A 241 27.73 26.16 -2.66
C LEU A 241 27.14 26.22 -4.08
N THR A 242 25.83 26.47 -4.21
CA THR A 242 25.14 26.50 -5.51
C THR A 242 25.57 27.67 -6.39
N SER A 243 25.99 28.81 -5.80
CA SER A 243 26.39 29.98 -6.60
C SER A 243 27.78 29.84 -7.24
N LEU A 244 28.61 28.94 -6.72
CA LEU A 244 29.89 28.58 -7.32
C LEU A 244 29.72 27.64 -8.52
N HIS A 245 28.78 26.69 -8.44
CA HIS A 245 28.56 25.72 -9.51
C HIS A 245 27.96 26.35 -10.77
N THR A 246 27.06 27.32 -10.61
CA THR A 246 26.51 28.09 -11.74
C THR A 246 27.57 28.98 -12.40
N ARG A 247 28.60 29.41 -11.67
CA ARG A 247 29.68 30.25 -12.19
C ARG A 247 30.67 29.48 -13.04
N THR A 248 30.94 28.21 -12.73
CA THR A 248 31.86 27.36 -13.49
C THR A 248 31.23 26.79 -14.76
N ASN A 249 29.90 26.59 -14.77
CA ASN A 249 29.19 26.10 -15.98
C ASN A 249 28.81 27.25 -16.94
N GLY A 250 29.05 28.51 -16.54
CA GLY A 250 28.87 29.71 -17.35
C GLY A 250 30.16 30.21 -18.01
N CYS A 251 31.00 29.30 -18.53
CA CYS A 251 32.19 29.69 -19.30
C CYS A 251 31.83 29.76 -20.80
N GLY A 252 31.47 30.97 -21.27
CA GLY A 252 31.26 31.23 -22.69
C GLY A 252 30.17 32.24 -23.05
N ALA A 253 29.95 33.28 -22.26
CA ALA A 253 29.24 34.46 -22.75
C ALA A 253 30.08 35.71 -22.44
N GLU A 254 30.97 36.00 -23.40
CA GLU A 254 31.68 37.26 -23.51
C GLU A 254 30.66 38.42 -23.54
N PRO A 255 30.80 39.47 -22.71
CA PRO A 255 29.90 40.61 -22.77
C PRO A 255 30.32 41.49 -23.96
N ALA A 256 29.64 41.31 -25.10
CA ALA A 256 29.78 42.19 -26.25
C ALA A 256 29.43 43.64 -25.85
N SER A 257 30.40 44.52 -26.06
CA SER A 257 30.32 45.96 -25.81
C SER A 257 29.40 46.68 -26.80
N LYS A 258 28.49 47.48 -26.23
CA LYS A 258 27.90 48.76 -26.67
C LYS A 258 27.88 49.21 -28.16
N ALA A 259 26.71 49.83 -28.46
CA ALA A 259 26.36 50.88 -29.45
C ALA A 259 25.95 50.36 -30.86
N THR A 260 24.79 50.71 -31.43
CA THR A 260 24.26 52.07 -31.67
C THR A 260 22.75 52.04 -32.00
N ASP A 261 22.07 53.14 -31.67
CA ASP A 261 20.70 53.57 -32.03
C ASP A 261 20.24 53.31 -33.48
N GLY A 262 18.97 52.93 -33.65
CA GLY A 262 18.24 53.01 -34.92
C GLY A 262 16.88 52.27 -34.90
N PRO A 263 15.81 52.78 -35.55
CA PRO A 263 14.42 52.40 -35.25
C PRO A 263 13.94 51.09 -35.89
N GLN A 264 13.05 50.40 -35.17
CA GLN A 264 12.37 49.15 -35.53
C GLN A 264 11.60 49.19 -36.86
N PRO A 265 11.54 48.04 -37.57
CA PRO A 265 10.34 47.59 -38.26
C PRO A 265 9.69 46.38 -37.55
N PRO A 266 8.39 46.11 -37.81
CA PRO A 266 7.61 45.12 -37.06
C PRO A 266 7.69 43.70 -37.65
N TYR A 267 7.60 42.72 -36.74
CA TYR A 267 7.10 41.36 -36.91
C TYR A 267 7.79 40.38 -37.90
N SER A 268 8.44 39.34 -37.35
CA SER A 268 7.96 37.95 -37.44
C SER A 268 8.90 36.99 -36.69
N GLU A 269 8.39 36.44 -35.59
CA GLU A 269 9.08 35.63 -34.60
C GLU A 269 8.66 34.17 -34.75
N HIS A 270 9.56 33.32 -35.26
CA HIS A 270 9.61 31.87 -34.98
C HIS A 270 11.02 31.38 -35.32
N GLN A 271 11.98 31.74 -34.46
CA GLN A 271 13.32 31.18 -34.48
C GLN A 271 13.44 30.07 -33.44
N ARG A 272 13.75 28.91 -34.01
CA ARG A 272 14.09 27.63 -33.42
C ARG A 272 15.24 27.79 -32.42
N ALA A 273 15.05 27.33 -31.18
CA ALA A 273 16.09 27.29 -30.15
C ALA A 273 17.29 26.43 -30.60
N PRO A 274 18.53 26.82 -30.27
CA PRO A 274 19.68 25.93 -30.42
C PRO A 274 19.62 24.84 -29.34
N SER A 275 19.49 23.59 -29.80
CA SER A 275 19.66 22.39 -28.98
C SER A 275 21.14 22.23 -28.65
N CYS A 276 21.51 22.52 -27.40
CA CYS A 276 22.79 22.11 -26.86
C CYS A 276 22.75 20.59 -26.63
N ARG A 277 23.27 19.85 -27.60
CA ARG A 277 23.55 18.41 -27.51
C ARG A 277 24.75 18.23 -26.58
N GLY A 278 24.47 17.93 -25.31
CA GLY A 278 25.48 17.42 -24.38
C GLY A 278 25.56 15.91 -24.55
N ASP A 279 26.66 15.42 -25.12
CA ASP A 279 27.01 14.01 -25.10
C ASP A 279 27.30 13.58 -23.65
N VAL A 280 26.30 12.93 -23.03
CA VAL A 280 26.50 12.17 -21.80
C VAL A 280 26.89 10.77 -22.22
N ASN A 281 28.17 10.45 -22.10
CA ASN A 281 28.65 9.08 -22.09
C ASN A 281 27.98 8.36 -20.91
N SER A 282 26.99 7.52 -21.20
CA SER A 282 26.43 6.57 -20.26
C SER A 282 27.38 5.39 -20.10
N GLU A 283 28.08 5.32 -18.97
CA GLU A 283 28.58 4.04 -18.45
C GLU A 283 27.40 3.12 -18.10
N PRO A 284 27.56 1.80 -18.25
CA PRO A 284 26.48 0.83 -18.05
C PRO A 284 26.09 0.74 -16.58
N GLY A 285 24.84 1.09 -16.29
CA GLY A 285 24.24 0.91 -14.97
C GLY A 285 24.14 -0.56 -14.59
N GLU A 286 24.64 -0.88 -13.40
CA GLU A 286 24.33 -2.10 -12.67
C GLU A 286 22.81 -2.24 -12.45
N PRO A 287 22.30 -3.49 -12.40
CA PRO A 287 20.88 -3.75 -12.20
C PRO A 287 20.46 -3.36 -10.78
N ILE A 288 19.47 -2.48 -10.70
CA ILE A 288 18.74 -2.17 -9.47
C ILE A 288 17.95 -3.41 -9.08
N GLU A 289 18.39 -4.08 -8.01
CA GLU A 289 17.60 -5.10 -7.31
C GLU A 289 16.27 -4.49 -6.89
N THR A 290 15.21 -5.05 -7.46
CA THR A 290 13.84 -4.63 -7.24
C THR A 290 13.40 -5.15 -5.87
N GLU A 291 13.25 -4.21 -4.95
CA GLU A 291 12.13 -4.10 -4.02
C GLU A 291 11.50 -5.44 -3.56
N SER A 292 12.02 -5.95 -2.45
CA SER A 292 11.40 -7.03 -1.68
C SER A 292 10.02 -6.58 -1.19
N GLY A 293 8.99 -6.94 -1.97
CA GLY A 293 7.60 -6.82 -1.57
C GLY A 293 7.37 -7.52 -0.24
N LEU A 294 6.91 -6.75 0.74
CA LEU A 294 6.44 -7.25 2.02
C LEU A 294 5.17 -8.08 1.77
N GLU A 295 5.33 -9.40 1.73
CA GLU A 295 4.25 -10.39 1.70
C GLU A 295 3.41 -10.25 2.98
N ILE A 296 2.22 -9.67 2.87
CA ILE A 296 1.18 -9.80 3.88
C ILE A 296 0.54 -11.18 3.67
N SER A 297 1.09 -12.19 4.36
CA SER A 297 0.49 -13.52 4.47
C SER A 297 -0.78 -13.42 5.34
N MET A 298 -1.91 -13.10 4.72
CA MET A 298 -3.20 -13.52 5.24
C MET A 298 -3.32 -15.02 4.97
N THR A 299 -3.31 -15.82 6.03
CA THR A 299 -3.64 -17.25 5.98
C THR A 299 -5.10 -17.42 5.57
N GLY A 300 -5.35 -17.31 4.27
CA GLY A 300 -6.58 -17.70 3.60
C GLY A 300 -6.39 -19.08 2.99
N SER A 301 -7.43 -19.91 3.11
CA SER A 301 -7.55 -21.21 2.46
C SER A 301 -6.92 -21.24 1.07
N THR A 302 -5.98 -22.16 0.88
CA THR A 302 -5.36 -22.46 -0.40
C THR A 302 -6.44 -22.97 -1.35
N ALA A 303 -6.94 -22.11 -2.23
CA ALA A 303 -7.77 -22.54 -3.36
C ALA A 303 -6.88 -23.33 -4.32
N THR A 304 -6.89 -24.65 -4.20
CA THR A 304 -6.20 -25.55 -5.13
C THR A 304 -7.04 -25.62 -6.41
N ILE A 305 -6.63 -24.89 -7.44
CA ILE A 305 -7.20 -25.05 -8.78
C ILE A 305 -6.69 -26.38 -9.32
N ARG A 306 -7.59 -27.37 -9.40
CA ARG A 306 -7.31 -28.67 -9.99
C ARG A 306 -7.49 -28.55 -11.50
N ASP A 307 -6.39 -28.56 -12.25
CA ASP A 307 -6.44 -28.63 -13.71
C ASP A 307 -7.06 -29.96 -14.13
N GLU A 308 -8.21 -29.90 -14.78
CA GLU A 308 -8.92 -31.06 -15.34
C GLU A 308 -8.25 -31.46 -16.67
N PRO A 309 -7.92 -32.74 -16.89
CA PRO A 309 -7.23 -33.17 -18.10
C PRO A 309 -8.14 -33.01 -19.32
N THR A 310 -7.61 -32.33 -20.34
CA THR A 310 -8.27 -32.09 -21.62
C THR A 310 -8.66 -33.43 -22.27
N PRO A 311 -9.90 -33.59 -22.76
CA PRO A 311 -10.28 -34.81 -23.47
C PRO A 311 -9.51 -34.88 -24.79
N ARG A 312 -8.73 -35.95 -24.98
CA ARG A 312 -8.18 -36.29 -26.30
C ARG A 312 -9.34 -36.68 -27.21
N GLN A 313 -9.54 -35.90 -28.27
CA GLN A 313 -10.31 -36.32 -29.43
C GLN A 313 -9.55 -37.38 -30.23
#